data_AF-A0A507W5Y7-F1
#
_entry.id   AF-A0A507W5Y7-F1
#
_cell.length_a   1.000
_cell.length_b   1.000
_cell.length_c   1.000
_cell.angle_alpha   90.00
_cell.angle_beta   90.00
_cell.angle_gamma   90.00
#
_symmetry.space_group_name_H-M   'P 1'
#
loop_
_entity.id
_entity.type
_entity.pdbx_description
1 polymer ?
#
loop_
_entity_poly.entity_id
_entity_poly.type
_entity_poly.pdbx_seq_one_letter_code
_entity_poly.pdbx_strand_id
1 'polypeptide(L)'
;MKFTLSKPCANCPFRTDKPEQEGWLGGERAQEIADDICNGNKTFSCHKTVEHDEDGQAVNRMTEIHCAGALIMLEKMGMTNENNMLRIAQRLHLYDVSTLDMDSPIFGDESAFVDWHEGGVT
;
A
#
# COMPACT_ATOMS: atom_id res chain seq x y z
N MET A 1 -4.04 -2.22 -13.72
CA MET A 1 -3.18 -2.57 -12.56
C MET A 1 -3.04 -4.08 -12.45
N LYS A 2 -1.83 -4.58 -12.17
CA LYS A 2 -1.53 -6.01 -11.96
C LYS A 2 -1.32 -6.31 -10.48
N PHE A 3 -1.58 -7.54 -10.03
CA PHE A 3 -1.38 -7.97 -8.63
C PHE A 3 -0.29 -9.07 -8.54
N THR A 4 0.92 -8.73 -8.97
CA THR A 4 2.01 -9.71 -9.09
C THR A 4 3.08 -9.60 -8.02
N LEU A 5 3.03 -8.58 -7.15
CA LEU A 5 3.97 -8.43 -6.04
C LEU A 5 3.43 -9.15 -4.81
N SER A 6 4.27 -10.01 -4.22
CA SER A 6 3.97 -10.72 -2.97
C SER A 6 4.61 -10.11 -1.73
N LYS A 7 5.57 -9.18 -1.90
CA LYS A 7 6.36 -8.58 -0.83
C LYS A 7 6.41 -7.05 -0.96
N PRO A 8 6.49 -6.31 0.15
CA PRO A 8 6.73 -4.87 0.09
C PRO A 8 8.11 -4.58 -0.53
N CYS A 9 8.19 -3.52 -1.33
CA CYS A 9 9.47 -3.08 -1.85
C CYS A 9 10.35 -2.47 -0.73
N ALA A 10 11.64 -2.28 -1.00
CA ALA A 10 12.61 -1.80 0.00
C ALA A 10 12.28 -0.44 0.64
N ASN A 11 11.57 0.44 -0.08
CA ASN A 11 11.22 1.80 0.35
C ASN A 11 9.70 1.94 0.58
N CYS A 12 9.03 0.82 0.85
CA CYS A 12 7.58 0.80 0.99
C CYS A 12 7.17 1.56 2.26
N PRO A 13 6.28 2.57 2.16
CA PRO A 13 5.88 3.38 3.32
C PRO A 13 5.13 2.57 4.38
N PHE A 14 4.63 1.38 4.03
CA PHE A 14 3.95 0.49 4.94
C PHE A 14 4.90 -0.36 5.80
N ARG A 15 6.22 -0.24 5.63
CA ARG A 15 7.21 -1.01 6.41
C ARG A 15 7.39 -0.44 7.81
N THR A 16 7.52 -1.35 8.77
CA THR A 16 7.77 -1.05 10.20
C THR A 16 9.23 -1.28 10.61
N ASP A 17 10.02 -1.96 9.77
CA ASP A 17 11.43 -2.28 10.03
C ASP A 17 12.41 -1.24 9.46
N LYS A 18 11.91 -0.03 9.21
CA LYS A 18 12.64 1.07 8.59
C LYS A 18 12.54 2.34 9.45
N PRO A 19 13.25 2.41 10.58
CA PRO A 19 13.24 3.59 11.45
C PRO A 19 13.58 4.89 10.70
N GLU A 20 14.43 4.81 9.68
CA GLU A 20 14.75 5.95 8.82
C GLU A 20 13.57 6.47 7.97
N GLN A 21 12.43 5.76 7.97
CA GLN A 21 11.19 6.16 7.30
C GLN A 21 10.13 6.72 8.27
N GLU A 22 10.42 6.84 9.57
CA GLU A 22 9.54 7.52 10.52
C GLU A 22 9.33 8.98 10.09
N GLY A 23 8.07 9.41 10.01
CA GLY A 23 7.68 10.73 9.48
C GLY A 23 7.96 10.98 7.99
N TRP A 24 8.55 10.03 7.25
CA TRP A 24 9.03 10.28 5.89
C TRP A 24 7.92 10.67 4.91
N LEU A 25 6.73 10.08 5.07
CA LEU A 25 5.59 10.37 4.21
C LEU A 25 4.87 11.68 4.59
N GLY A 26 4.93 12.05 5.87
CA GLY A 26 4.11 13.09 6.48
C GLY A 26 2.69 12.60 6.82
N GLY A 27 2.16 13.09 7.95
CA GLY A 27 0.87 12.65 8.49
C GLY A 27 -0.31 12.87 7.56
N GLU A 28 -0.39 14.03 6.89
CA GLU A 28 -1.47 14.33 5.92
C GLU A 28 -1.52 13.29 4.80
N ARG A 29 -0.36 13.00 4.19
CA ARG A 29 -0.28 12.03 3.10
C ARG A 29 -0.53 10.61 3.57
N ALA A 30 -0.11 10.26 4.79
CA ALA A 30 -0.42 8.96 5.38
C ALA A 30 -1.94 8.80 5.60
N GLN A 31 -2.60 9.82 6.15
CA GLN A 31 -4.05 9.83 6.35
C GLN A 31 -4.81 9.69 5.02
N GLU A 32 -4.41 10.44 3.98
CA GLU A 32 -5.02 10.31 2.65
C GLU A 32 -4.93 8.89 2.10
N ILE A 33 -3.77 8.24 2.23
CA ILE A 33 -3.56 6.88 1.72
C ILE A 33 -4.40 5.88 2.53
N ALA A 34 -4.41 6.01 3.86
CA ALA A 34 -5.21 5.20 4.76
C ALA A 34 -6.69 5.28 4.40
N ASP A 35 -7.24 6.49 4.31
CA ASP A 35 -8.63 6.73 3.94
C ASP A 35 -8.97 6.12 2.58
N ASP A 36 -8.09 6.27 1.59
CA ASP A 36 -8.29 5.75 0.25
C ASP A 36 -8.39 4.21 0.22
N ILE A 37 -7.51 3.50 0.92
CA ILE A 37 -7.44 2.03 0.87
C ILE A 37 -8.41 1.35 1.85
N CYS A 38 -8.62 1.94 3.03
CA CYS A 38 -9.50 1.42 4.07
C CYS A 38 -10.97 1.76 3.81
N ASN A 39 -11.26 3.02 3.45
CA ASN A 39 -12.62 3.55 3.39
C ASN A 39 -13.07 3.91 1.95
N GLY A 40 -12.13 4.21 1.07
CA GLY A 40 -12.38 4.76 -0.27
C GLY A 40 -12.64 3.73 -1.37
N ASN A 41 -12.59 2.43 -1.09
CA ASN A 41 -12.59 1.35 -2.10
C ASN A 41 -11.50 1.52 -3.17
N LYS A 42 -10.41 2.23 -2.86
CA LYS A 42 -9.31 2.42 -3.81
C LYS A 42 -8.22 1.38 -3.62
N THR A 43 -7.40 1.25 -4.64
CA THR A 43 -6.18 0.43 -4.62
C THR A 43 -4.98 1.33 -4.79
N PHE A 44 -3.87 1.01 -4.12
CA PHE A 44 -2.66 1.81 -4.19
C PHE A 44 -1.64 1.21 -5.16
N SER A 45 -1.09 2.04 -6.06
CA SER A 45 0.00 1.63 -6.95
C SER A 45 1.32 1.57 -6.19
N CYS A 46 2.15 0.56 -6.44
CA CYS A 46 3.50 0.54 -5.91
C CYS A 46 4.31 1.69 -6.52
N HIS A 47 4.81 2.61 -5.68
CA HIS A 47 5.56 3.79 -6.12
C HIS A 47 6.80 3.45 -6.99
N LYS A 48 7.39 2.26 -6.84
CA LYS A 48 8.51 1.80 -7.70
C LYS A 48 8.11 1.35 -9.11
N THR A 49 6.81 1.18 -9.33
CA THR A 49 6.27 0.64 -10.59
C THR A 49 5.47 1.69 -11.36
N VAL A 50 5.31 2.88 -10.76
CA VAL A 50 4.75 4.05 -11.42
C VAL A 50 5.86 4.69 -12.26
N GLU A 51 5.63 4.80 -13.56
CA GLU A 51 6.50 5.57 -14.45
C GLU A 51 6.14 7.06 -14.34
N HIS A 52 7.14 7.92 -14.47
CA HIS A 52 6.95 9.36 -14.51
C HIS A 52 7.44 9.92 -15.85
N ASP A 53 6.80 10.98 -16.34
CA ASP A 53 7.28 11.72 -17.50
C ASP A 53 8.45 12.66 -17.14
N GLU A 54 8.92 13.42 -18.13
CA GLU A 54 10.03 14.35 -17.99
C GLU A 54 9.73 15.48 -16.98
N ASP A 55 8.45 15.76 -16.71
CA ASP A 55 7.97 16.76 -15.75
C ASP A 55 7.71 16.14 -14.35
N GLY A 56 8.05 14.87 -14.17
CA GLY A 56 7.88 14.15 -12.91
C GLY A 56 6.42 13.79 -12.59
N GLN A 57 5.51 13.85 -13.56
CA GLN A 57 4.12 13.46 -13.40
C GLN A 57 3.95 11.96 -13.66
N ALA A 58 3.10 11.30 -12.87
CA ALA A 58 2.82 9.88 -13.05
C ALA A 58 2.12 9.62 -14.40
N VAL A 59 2.70 8.74 -15.21
CA VAL A 59 2.15 8.36 -16.52
C VAL A 59 1.46 7.00 -16.41
N ASN A 60 0.16 6.98 -16.70
CA ASN A 60 -0.59 5.73 -16.74
C ASN A 60 -0.33 4.97 -18.05
N ARG A 61 0.56 3.98 -18.02
CA ARG A 61 0.80 3.04 -19.14
C ARG A 61 0.09 1.70 -18.98
N MET A 62 -0.86 1.59 -18.03
CA MET A 62 -1.46 0.32 -17.59
C MET A 62 -0.47 -0.75 -17.11
N THR A 63 0.78 -0.37 -16.85
CA THR A 63 1.85 -1.24 -16.33
C THR A 63 1.92 -1.24 -14.81
N GLU A 64 1.17 -0.36 -14.14
CA GLU A 64 1.22 -0.19 -12.69
C GLU A 64 0.89 -1.50 -11.97
N ILE A 65 1.69 -1.79 -10.95
CA ILE A 65 1.52 -2.97 -10.11
C ILE A 65 0.96 -2.51 -8.77
N HIS A 66 0.00 -3.26 -8.26
CA HIS A 66 -0.58 -3.01 -6.94
C HIS A 66 0.49 -3.08 -5.84
N CYS A 67 0.37 -2.22 -4.84
CA CYS A 67 1.28 -2.20 -3.70
C CYS A 67 1.03 -3.40 -2.78
N ALA A 68 1.96 -4.35 -2.76
CA ALA A 68 1.90 -5.49 -1.85
C ALA A 68 1.87 -5.07 -0.37
N GLY A 69 2.54 -3.97 0.01
CA GLY A 69 2.50 -3.47 1.39
C GLY A 69 1.10 -3.02 1.82
N ALA A 70 0.39 -2.29 0.96
CA ALA A 70 -0.99 -1.88 1.19
C ALA A 70 -1.92 -3.10 1.27
N LEU A 71 -1.74 -4.06 0.36
CA LEU A 71 -2.54 -5.28 0.34
C LEU A 71 -2.33 -6.13 1.61
N ILE A 72 -1.08 -6.35 2.00
CA ILE A 72 -0.73 -7.09 3.23
C ILE A 72 -1.32 -6.41 4.46
N MET A 73 -1.25 -5.09 4.55
CA MET A 73 -1.86 -4.33 5.65
C MET A 73 -3.37 -4.56 5.71
N LEU A 74 -4.09 -4.42 4.60
CA LEU A 74 -5.53 -4.66 4.54
C LEU A 74 -5.90 -6.12 4.87
N GLU A 75 -5.10 -7.10 4.45
CA GLU A 75 -5.32 -8.50 4.81
C GLU A 75 -5.08 -8.74 6.32
N LYS A 76 -4.05 -8.11 6.93
CA LYS A 76 -3.82 -8.16 8.39
C LYS A 76 -4.99 -7.57 9.18
N MET A 77 -5.60 -6.50 8.68
CA MET A 77 -6.77 -5.85 9.28
C MET A 77 -8.09 -6.58 8.99
N GLY A 78 -8.09 -7.58 8.08
CA GLY A 78 -9.31 -8.25 7.64
C GLY A 78 -10.21 -7.42 6.72
N MET A 79 -9.70 -6.33 6.14
CA MET A 79 -10.47 -5.32 5.39
C MET A 79 -10.53 -5.55 3.89
N THR A 80 -9.85 -6.57 3.34
CA THR A 80 -9.89 -6.85 1.89
C THR A 80 -11.29 -7.23 1.41
N ASN A 81 -12.12 -7.80 2.28
CA ASN A 81 -13.53 -8.07 2.02
C ASN A 81 -14.45 -6.84 2.08
N GLU A 82 -13.95 -5.71 2.56
CA GLU A 82 -14.68 -4.43 2.62
C GLU A 82 -14.34 -3.55 1.42
N ASN A 83 -13.14 -3.70 0.86
CA ASN A 83 -12.71 -3.01 -0.34
C ASN A 83 -13.23 -3.72 -1.61
N ASN A 84 -14.23 -3.14 -2.26
CA ASN A 84 -14.89 -3.72 -3.44
C ASN A 84 -13.93 -4.02 -4.60
N MET A 85 -12.90 -3.21 -4.79
CA MET A 85 -11.91 -3.45 -5.84
C MET A 85 -11.08 -4.71 -5.56
N LEU A 86 -10.66 -4.90 -4.31
CA LEU A 86 -9.93 -6.11 -3.89
C LEU A 86 -10.83 -7.35 -3.94
N ARG A 87 -12.08 -7.24 -3.51
CA ARG A 87 -13.07 -8.33 -3.63
C ARG A 87 -13.28 -8.79 -5.07
N ILE A 88 -13.34 -7.86 -6.02
CA ILE A 88 -13.45 -8.18 -7.45
C ILE A 88 -12.15 -8.84 -7.92
N ALA A 89 -11.00 -8.30 -7.53
CA ALA A 89 -9.70 -8.85 -7.88
C ALA A 89 -9.51 -10.29 -7.37
N GLN A 90 -9.90 -10.60 -6.12
CA GLN A 90 -9.89 -11.96 -5.57
C GLN A 90 -10.80 -12.90 -6.37
N ARG A 91 -12.04 -12.49 -6.68
CA ARG A 91 -13.00 -13.32 -7.44
C ARG A 91 -12.56 -13.61 -8.87
N LEU A 92 -11.83 -12.67 -9.48
CA LEU A 92 -11.25 -12.85 -10.80
C LEU A 92 -9.89 -13.58 -10.75
N HIS A 93 -9.47 -14.07 -9.58
CA HIS A 93 -8.18 -14.70 -9.35
C HIS A 93 -6.99 -13.83 -9.80
N LEU A 94 -7.13 -12.51 -9.71
CA LEU A 94 -6.04 -11.59 -10.00
C LEU A 94 -4.98 -11.63 -8.91
N TYR A 95 -5.37 -11.97 -7.67
CA TYR A 95 -4.45 -12.26 -6.58
C TYR A 95 -5.00 -13.37 -5.67
N ASP A 96 -4.10 -14.01 -4.93
CA ASP A 96 -4.38 -15.03 -3.92
C ASP A 96 -3.60 -14.68 -2.64
N VAL A 97 -4.29 -14.63 -1.50
CA VAL A 97 -3.71 -14.30 -0.20
C VAL A 97 -2.54 -15.22 0.15
N SER A 98 -2.61 -16.50 -0.23
CA SER A 98 -1.54 -17.48 0.03
C SER A 98 -0.23 -17.17 -0.67
N THR A 99 -0.25 -16.28 -1.67
CA THR A 99 0.96 -15.83 -2.37
C THR A 99 1.64 -14.66 -1.69
N LEU A 100 0.98 -13.99 -0.72
CA LEU A 100 1.52 -12.86 0.00
C LEU A 100 2.47 -13.31 1.10
N ASP A 101 3.57 -12.58 1.26
CA ASP A 101 4.49 -12.74 2.37
C ASP A 101 3.92 -12.04 3.61
N MET A 102 2.96 -12.69 4.26
CA MET A 102 2.24 -12.14 5.41
C MET A 102 3.12 -11.88 6.64
N ASP A 103 4.31 -12.51 6.70
CA ASP A 103 5.32 -12.29 7.73
C ASP A 103 6.14 -11.01 7.49
N SER A 104 5.91 -10.31 6.36
CA SER A 104 6.56 -9.04 6.09
C SER A 104 6.31 -8.01 7.21
N PRO A 105 7.32 -7.19 7.56
CA PRO A 105 7.23 -6.19 8.62
C PRO A 105 6.37 -5.01 8.17
N ILE A 106 5.06 -5.21 8.14
CA ILE A 106 4.04 -4.27 7.70
C ILE A 106 3.10 -3.93 8.85
N PHE A 107 2.66 -2.67 8.94
CA PHE A 107 1.66 -2.22 9.91
C PHE A 107 0.43 -3.15 9.95
N GLY A 108 -0.13 -3.33 11.14
CA GLY A 108 -1.30 -4.17 11.37
C GLY A 108 -2.59 -3.39 11.52
N ASP A 109 -2.51 -2.06 11.56
CA ASP A 109 -3.59 -1.14 11.88
C ASP A 109 -3.39 0.21 11.21
N GLU A 110 -4.50 0.88 10.91
CA GLU A 110 -4.53 2.19 10.28
C GLU A 110 -3.85 3.27 11.13
N SER A 111 -4.17 3.29 12.43
CA SER A 111 -3.64 4.27 13.38
C SER A 111 -2.12 4.22 13.46
N ALA A 112 -1.49 3.05 13.65
CA ALA A 112 -0.03 3.02 13.74
C ALA A 112 0.66 3.41 12.44
N PHE A 113 0.05 3.15 11.27
CA PHE A 113 0.59 3.65 10.01
C PHE A 113 0.56 5.18 9.95
N VAL A 114 -0.56 5.80 10.33
CA VAL A 114 -0.69 7.27 10.35
C VAL A 114 0.22 7.89 11.40
N ASP A 115 0.17 7.40 12.65
CA ASP A 115 0.96 7.89 13.78
C ASP A 115 2.47 7.84 13.47
N TRP A 116 2.94 6.75 12.86
CA TRP A 116 4.34 6.59 12.44
C TRP A 116 4.79 7.66 11.45
N HIS A 117 3.91 8.03 10.52
CA HIS A 117 4.21 9.03 9.50
C HIS A 117 3.88 10.47 9.93
N GLU A 118 3.19 10.65 11.05
CA GLU A 118 3.03 11.94 11.73
C GLU A 118 4.23 12.24 12.66
N GLY A 119 4.77 11.23 13.35
CA GLY A 119 5.73 11.38 14.44
C GLY A 119 7.14 11.87 14.07
N GLY A 120 7.56 11.81 12.80
CA GLY A 120 8.93 12.19 12.40
C GLY A 120 9.10 13.63 11.90
N VAL A 121 8.15 14.53 12.17
CA VAL A 121 8.34 15.98 11.98
C VAL A 121 9.14 16.53 13.16
N THR A 122 10.48 16.37 13.13
CA THR A 122 11.41 17.12 13.99
C THR A 122 12.45 17.85 13.16
#